data_AF-A0A7X9GJA7-F1
#
_entry.id   AF-A0A7X9GJA7-F1
#
_cell.length_a   1.000
_cell.length_b   1.000
_cell.length_c   1.000
_cell.angle_alpha   90.00
_cell.angle_beta   90.00
_cell.angle_gamma   90.00
#
_symmetry.space_group_name_H-M   'P 1'
#
loop_
_entity.id
_entity.type
_entity.pdbx_description
1 polymer ?
#
loop_
_entity_poly.entity_id
_entity_poly.type
_entity_poly.pdbx_seq_one_letter_code
_entity_poly.pdbx_strand_id
1 'polypeptide(L)'
;MANRSGNFSHLPLPLVLSGMPKLPGGGGASARTVQNKNNRAEHGTYIKRRSAELSRFWKERRDERIRHNLPEVESGIPLLLEIDPEADIEFLRGLGFEIVAELKDGFIIVATDDADFSRLNQKVDDFIANLNRSGSPAKLYGLGAEPDRLMRILSDDLYQRWNLIQDNDVIIVDVGVECSGNIKLPEYPRKGRNESIEQFNRKVSRWEQRFQNKYMQWDELKIQREDALLRFVNEYGGEILDIVDGESGIAELPDSFTVRLNINGKCLKDLANNFGYIFEIVLPDDIRILPQDAFGTEAGPEINILPPTTDAPIICVIDSGIQEGHRYLASAILENDSICLLKHTDDVLDYVEEGGHGTRVCGAVLYPDQIPIDGDYQLPCWIRNIRTLDNTNMMPDNLNPPYVIKYIVNHFYAEAEKKSKLYNHSIGSSSSCRLMHMSAWAAEIDNQSYENDILFIQAAGNVSSNTIKEYLRAGNEHPQYLLNPLCRVSNPAQSLQALTVGSISLSDY
;
A
#
# COMPACT_ATOMS: atom_id res chain seq x y z
N MET A 1 37.60 -23.20 28.62
CA MET A 1 37.38 -21.79 29.00
C MET A 1 36.88 -21.05 27.77
N ALA A 2 35.91 -20.16 27.97
CA ALA A 2 35.18 -19.33 26.98
C ALA A 2 34.29 -20.11 25.99
N ASN A 3 33.04 -19.76 25.72
CA ASN A 3 32.18 -18.69 26.25
C ASN A 3 30.73 -19.15 26.06
N ARG A 4 29.89 -18.98 27.10
CA ARG A 4 28.44 -19.17 27.01
C ARG A 4 27.85 -17.93 26.33
N SER A 5 27.48 -18.02 25.05
CA SER A 5 26.52 -17.11 24.45
C SER A 5 25.11 -17.59 24.78
N GLY A 6 24.26 -16.65 25.20
CA GLY A 6 22.96 -16.90 25.82
C GLY A 6 22.00 -17.69 24.92
N ASN A 7 21.37 -18.69 25.53
CA ASN A 7 20.15 -19.29 25.01
C ASN A 7 19.03 -18.24 25.03
N PHE A 8 18.62 -17.75 23.86
CA PHE A 8 17.29 -17.17 23.68
C PHE A 8 16.27 -18.27 24.00
N SER A 9 15.81 -18.31 25.25
CA SER A 9 14.99 -19.38 25.83
C SER A 9 13.49 -19.14 25.69
N HIS A 10 13.07 -18.02 25.10
CA HIS A 10 11.68 -17.58 25.03
C HIS A 10 11.05 -17.65 23.63
N LEU A 11 11.78 -18.07 22.59
CA LEU A 11 11.22 -18.26 21.25
C LEU A 11 11.82 -19.53 20.61
N PRO A 12 11.06 -20.64 20.49
CA PRO A 12 11.47 -21.72 19.61
C PRO A 12 11.51 -21.15 18.18
N LEU A 13 12.71 -20.89 17.66
CA LEU A 13 12.87 -20.42 16.29
C LEU A 13 12.18 -21.41 15.34
N PRO A 14 11.16 -21.00 14.57
CA PRO A 14 10.42 -21.91 13.72
C PRO A 14 11.34 -22.49 12.65
N LEU A 15 11.20 -23.79 12.43
CA LEU A 15 11.83 -24.48 11.31
C LEU A 15 11.32 -23.82 10.02
N VAL A 16 12.21 -23.22 9.22
CA VAL A 16 11.86 -22.70 7.89
C VAL A 16 11.61 -23.90 6.96
N LEU A 17 10.35 -24.32 6.88
CA LEU A 17 9.89 -25.28 5.88
C LEU A 17 9.62 -24.50 4.59
N SER A 18 10.50 -24.65 3.59
CA SER A 18 10.25 -24.12 2.26
C SER A 18 9.42 -25.10 1.43
N GLY A 19 8.32 -24.63 0.86
CA GLY A 19 7.46 -25.40 -0.03
C GLY A 19 6.22 -24.60 -0.42
N MET A 20 5.74 -24.77 -1.65
CA MET A 20 4.44 -24.22 -2.02
C MET A 20 3.35 -24.84 -1.12
N PRO A 21 2.42 -24.03 -0.57
CA PRO A 21 1.25 -24.56 0.12
C PRO A 21 0.60 -25.63 -0.75
N LYS A 22 0.37 -26.83 -0.19
CA LYS A 22 -0.50 -27.82 -0.84
C LYS A 22 -1.93 -27.36 -0.66
N LEU A 23 -2.33 -26.37 -1.44
CA LEU A 23 -3.74 -26.04 -1.60
C LEU A 23 -4.41 -27.29 -2.19
N PRO A 24 -5.50 -27.81 -1.59
CA PRO A 24 -6.27 -28.86 -2.21
C PRO A 24 -6.77 -28.33 -3.55
N GLY A 25 -6.15 -28.80 -4.64
CA GLY A 25 -6.43 -28.29 -5.97
C GLY A 25 -7.87 -28.59 -6.39
N GLY A 26 -8.51 -27.59 -7.00
CA GLY A 26 -9.72 -27.76 -7.81
C GLY A 26 -11.02 -27.68 -7.02
N GLY A 27 -11.46 -26.47 -6.71
CA GLY A 27 -12.91 -26.20 -6.65
C GLY A 27 -13.53 -26.68 -7.95
N GLY A 28 -14.53 -27.55 -7.88
CA GLY A 28 -15.30 -27.92 -9.06
C GLY A 28 -15.88 -26.67 -9.71
N ALA A 29 -16.06 -26.68 -11.04
CA ALA A 29 -16.75 -25.57 -11.71
C ALA A 29 -18.07 -25.30 -11.01
N SER A 30 -18.29 -24.06 -10.60
CA SER A 30 -19.51 -23.69 -9.88
C SER A 30 -20.75 -23.97 -10.73
N ALA A 31 -21.91 -24.09 -10.06
CA ALA A 31 -23.16 -24.47 -10.71
C ALA A 31 -23.51 -23.56 -11.90
N ARG A 32 -23.26 -22.25 -11.78
CA ARG A 32 -23.47 -21.27 -12.86
C ARG A 32 -22.52 -21.51 -14.03
N THR A 33 -21.25 -21.80 -13.79
CA THR A 33 -20.29 -22.15 -14.87
C THR A 33 -20.69 -23.42 -15.60
N VAL A 34 -21.19 -24.44 -14.88
CA VAL A 34 -21.71 -25.67 -15.49
C VAL A 34 -22.96 -25.39 -16.32
N GLN A 35 -23.88 -24.59 -15.80
CA GLN A 35 -25.08 -24.17 -16.52
C GLN A 35 -24.73 -23.40 -17.81
N ASN A 36 -23.79 -22.45 -17.74
CA ASN A 36 -23.31 -21.70 -18.90
C ASN A 36 -22.72 -22.64 -19.97
N LYS A 37 -21.96 -23.67 -19.55
CA LYS A 37 -21.45 -24.70 -20.46
C LYS A 37 -22.55 -25.56 -21.06
N ASN A 38 -23.64 -25.84 -20.34
CA ASN A 38 -24.75 -26.61 -20.90
C ASN A 38 -25.59 -25.76 -21.87
N ASN A 39 -25.71 -24.45 -21.59
CA ASN A 39 -26.48 -23.48 -22.38
C ASN A 39 -25.58 -22.56 -23.23
N ARG A 40 -24.57 -23.13 -23.93
CA ARG A 40 -23.51 -22.37 -24.62
C ARG A 40 -24.04 -21.31 -25.57
N ALA A 41 -25.07 -21.64 -26.35
CA ALA A 41 -25.63 -20.73 -27.36
C ALA A 41 -26.28 -19.49 -26.72
N GLU A 42 -27.07 -19.70 -25.66
CA GLU A 42 -27.74 -18.61 -24.94
C GLU A 42 -26.73 -17.74 -24.20
N HIS A 43 -25.83 -18.34 -23.42
CA HIS A 43 -24.79 -17.62 -22.69
C HIS A 43 -23.84 -16.88 -23.63
N GLY A 44 -23.38 -17.53 -24.70
CA GLY A 44 -22.52 -16.90 -25.69
C GLY A 44 -23.19 -15.72 -26.38
N THR A 45 -24.46 -15.86 -26.77
CA THR A 45 -25.23 -14.75 -27.37
C THR A 45 -25.40 -13.59 -26.40
N TYR A 46 -25.62 -13.88 -25.11
CA TYR A 46 -25.64 -12.86 -24.06
C TYR A 46 -24.32 -12.09 -23.97
N ILE A 47 -23.19 -12.79 -23.91
CA ILE A 47 -21.86 -12.14 -23.85
C ILE A 47 -21.59 -11.30 -25.10
N LYS A 48 -21.90 -11.81 -26.30
CA LYS A 48 -21.74 -11.02 -27.55
C LYS A 48 -22.59 -9.75 -27.55
N ARG A 49 -23.84 -9.82 -27.08
CA ARG A 49 -24.70 -8.65 -26.96
C ARG A 49 -24.08 -7.60 -26.02
N ARG A 50 -23.63 -8.02 -24.83
CA ARG A 50 -22.98 -7.13 -23.85
C ARG A 50 -21.68 -6.52 -24.39
N SER A 51 -20.86 -7.31 -25.08
CA SER A 51 -19.65 -6.84 -25.74
C SER A 51 -19.95 -5.79 -26.82
N ALA A 52 -20.99 -5.99 -27.65
CA ALA A 52 -21.39 -5.04 -28.68
C ALA A 52 -21.93 -3.72 -28.08
N GLU A 53 -22.70 -3.81 -26.99
CA GLU A 53 -23.18 -2.64 -26.24
C GLU A 53 -22.02 -1.79 -25.70
N LEU A 54 -21.02 -2.45 -25.09
CA LEU A 54 -19.82 -1.79 -24.58
C LEU A 54 -18.95 -1.22 -25.70
N SER A 55 -18.77 -1.94 -26.80
CA SER A 55 -18.02 -1.44 -27.97
C SER A 55 -18.61 -0.13 -28.48
N ARG A 56 -19.94 -0.07 -28.63
CA ARG A 56 -20.63 1.15 -29.05
C ARG A 56 -20.45 2.27 -28.02
N PHE A 57 -20.67 1.98 -26.74
CA PHE A 57 -20.49 2.96 -25.66
C PHE A 57 -19.09 3.59 -25.67
N TRP A 58 -18.04 2.77 -25.77
CA TRP A 58 -16.66 3.27 -25.75
C TRP A 58 -16.28 4.03 -27.01
N LYS A 59 -16.81 3.66 -28.18
CA LYS A 59 -16.64 4.43 -29.42
C LYS A 59 -17.33 5.80 -29.32
N GLU A 60 -18.59 5.83 -28.89
CA GLU A 60 -19.35 7.08 -28.68
C GLU A 60 -18.64 7.98 -27.66
N ARG A 61 -18.13 7.39 -26.57
CA ARG A 61 -17.37 8.10 -25.54
C ARG A 61 -16.07 8.71 -26.10
N ARG A 62 -15.29 7.96 -26.88
CA ARG A 62 -14.08 8.49 -27.55
C ARG A 62 -14.42 9.67 -28.47
N ASP A 63 -15.49 9.54 -29.26
CA ASP A 63 -15.96 10.62 -30.14
C ASP A 63 -16.43 11.86 -29.35
N GLU A 64 -17.08 11.67 -28.20
CA GLU A 64 -17.43 12.77 -27.27
C GLU A 64 -16.19 13.48 -26.73
N ARG A 65 -15.18 12.74 -26.28
CA ARG A 65 -13.93 13.32 -25.78
C ARG A 65 -13.26 14.19 -26.83
N ILE A 66 -13.14 13.69 -28.06
CA ILE A 66 -12.55 14.43 -29.19
C ILE A 66 -13.36 15.69 -29.48
N ARG A 67 -14.70 15.60 -29.52
CA ARG A 67 -15.57 16.76 -29.75
C ARG A 67 -15.43 17.84 -28.68
N HIS A 68 -15.16 17.44 -27.44
CA HIS A 68 -14.99 18.35 -26.31
C HIS A 68 -13.53 18.78 -26.08
N ASN A 69 -12.59 18.39 -26.96
CA ASN A 69 -11.15 18.62 -26.81
C ASN A 69 -10.64 18.24 -25.41
N LEU A 70 -11.09 17.08 -24.91
CA LEU A 70 -10.57 16.52 -23.67
C LEU A 70 -9.19 15.89 -23.93
N PRO A 71 -8.33 15.80 -22.91
CA PRO A 71 -7.02 15.16 -23.00
C PRO A 71 -7.05 13.78 -23.64
N GLU A 72 -5.99 13.42 -24.34
CA GLU A 72 -5.87 12.07 -24.88
C GLU A 72 -5.72 11.06 -23.74
N VAL A 73 -6.34 9.88 -23.89
CA VAL A 73 -6.23 8.79 -22.92
C VAL A 73 -5.41 7.69 -23.57
N GLU A 74 -4.11 7.72 -23.30
CA GLU A 74 -3.17 6.67 -23.70
C GLU A 74 -3.22 5.49 -22.72
N SER A 75 -4.43 5.01 -22.43
CA SER A 75 -4.65 3.87 -21.55
C SER A 75 -5.76 2.98 -22.07
N GLY A 76 -5.76 1.70 -21.66
CA GLY A 76 -6.76 0.74 -22.06
C GLY A 76 -8.17 1.13 -21.59
N ILE A 77 -9.18 0.50 -22.19
CA ILE A 77 -10.58 0.65 -21.79
C ILE A 77 -10.79 -0.03 -20.43
N PRO A 78 -11.15 0.70 -19.36
CA PRO A 78 -11.43 0.11 -18.06
C PRO A 78 -12.77 -0.61 -18.08
N LEU A 79 -12.83 -1.80 -17.46
CA LEU A 79 -14.04 -2.61 -17.38
C LEU A 79 -14.10 -3.34 -16.04
N LEU A 80 -15.33 -3.64 -15.62
CA LEU A 80 -15.60 -4.57 -14.54
C LEU A 80 -16.12 -5.87 -15.12
N LEU A 81 -15.52 -7.00 -14.76
CA LEU A 81 -16.01 -8.33 -15.12
C LEU A 81 -16.52 -9.04 -13.86
N GLU A 82 -17.58 -9.81 -14.03
CA GLU A 82 -18.01 -10.82 -13.06
C GLU A 82 -17.58 -12.19 -13.61
N ILE A 83 -16.89 -12.99 -12.81
CA ILE A 83 -16.42 -14.33 -13.18
C ILE A 83 -16.83 -15.37 -12.13
N ASP A 84 -16.57 -16.64 -12.45
CA ASP A 84 -16.59 -17.74 -11.48
C ASP A 84 -15.59 -17.48 -10.35
N PRO A 85 -16.01 -17.29 -9.09
CA PRO A 85 -15.11 -16.97 -7.98
C PRO A 85 -14.07 -18.06 -7.70
N GLU A 86 -14.31 -19.29 -8.14
CA GLU A 86 -13.40 -20.43 -7.97
C GLU A 86 -12.43 -20.60 -9.15
N ALA A 87 -12.54 -19.77 -10.19
CA ALA A 87 -11.69 -19.86 -11.37
C ALA A 87 -10.40 -19.04 -11.22
N ASP A 88 -9.28 -19.66 -11.60
CA ASP A 88 -8.04 -18.93 -11.87
C ASP A 88 -8.28 -17.84 -12.93
N ILE A 89 -8.08 -16.58 -12.53
CA ILE A 89 -8.33 -15.35 -13.29
C ILE A 89 -7.52 -15.25 -14.59
N GLU A 90 -6.42 -16.01 -14.70
CA GLU A 90 -5.51 -15.98 -15.86
C GLU A 90 -6.19 -16.30 -17.20
N PHE A 91 -7.36 -16.95 -17.19
CA PHE A 91 -8.13 -17.19 -18.43
C PHE A 91 -8.56 -15.89 -19.12
N LEU A 92 -8.68 -14.78 -18.40
CA LEU A 92 -9.09 -13.47 -18.91
C LEU A 92 -8.07 -12.91 -19.91
N ARG A 93 -6.77 -13.15 -19.69
CA ARG A 93 -5.70 -12.85 -20.65
C ARG A 93 -5.91 -13.58 -21.98
N GLY A 94 -6.44 -14.79 -21.91
CA GLY A 94 -6.87 -15.59 -23.05
C GLY A 94 -8.00 -14.96 -23.87
N LEU A 95 -8.85 -14.16 -23.22
CA LEU A 95 -9.98 -13.43 -23.82
C LEU A 95 -9.60 -12.03 -24.34
N GLY A 96 -8.36 -11.56 -24.10
CA GLY A 96 -7.89 -10.25 -24.55
C GLY A 96 -7.97 -9.15 -23.50
N PHE A 97 -8.10 -9.52 -22.24
CA PHE A 97 -8.11 -8.59 -21.11
C PHE A 97 -6.78 -8.60 -20.38
N GLU A 98 -6.36 -7.43 -19.96
CA GLU A 98 -5.35 -7.25 -18.95
C GLU A 98 -6.00 -7.19 -17.58
N ILE A 99 -5.41 -7.86 -16.58
CA ILE A 99 -5.96 -7.92 -15.23
C ILE A 99 -5.39 -6.75 -14.43
N VAL A 100 -6.26 -5.91 -13.87
CA VAL A 100 -5.87 -4.72 -13.09
C VAL A 100 -6.01 -4.98 -11.60
N ALA A 101 -7.16 -5.54 -11.16
CA ALA A 101 -7.35 -5.92 -9.76
C ALA A 101 -8.38 -7.03 -9.58
N GLU A 102 -8.10 -7.92 -8.64
CA GLU A 102 -9.05 -8.91 -8.14
C GLU A 102 -9.81 -8.34 -6.93
N LEU A 103 -11.13 -8.46 -6.97
CA LEU A 103 -12.03 -7.98 -5.93
C LEU A 103 -12.82 -9.15 -5.34
N LYS A 104 -13.53 -8.89 -4.24
CA LYS A 104 -14.40 -9.87 -3.59
C LYS A 104 -15.51 -10.37 -4.53
N ASP A 105 -15.98 -11.58 -4.27
CA ASP A 105 -17.15 -12.20 -4.92
C ASP A 105 -17.01 -12.40 -6.44
N GLY A 106 -15.79 -12.61 -6.93
CA GLY A 106 -15.53 -12.91 -8.35
C GLY A 106 -15.62 -11.69 -9.28
N PHE A 107 -15.49 -10.48 -8.74
CA PHE A 107 -15.39 -9.27 -9.54
C PHE A 107 -13.94 -8.94 -9.87
N ILE A 108 -13.64 -8.64 -11.12
CA ILE A 108 -12.29 -8.33 -11.60
C ILE A 108 -12.31 -7.01 -12.37
N ILE A 109 -11.42 -6.08 -12.03
CA ILE A 109 -11.17 -4.90 -12.84
C ILE A 109 -10.16 -5.30 -13.92
N VAL A 110 -10.48 -4.98 -15.17
CA VAL A 110 -9.63 -5.28 -16.31
C VAL A 110 -9.50 -4.08 -17.23
N ALA A 111 -8.44 -4.09 -18.05
CA ALA A 111 -8.24 -3.15 -19.14
C ALA A 111 -8.18 -3.88 -20.49
N THR A 112 -8.53 -3.19 -21.58
CA THR A 112 -8.29 -3.68 -22.95
C THR A 112 -8.12 -2.55 -23.96
N ASP A 113 -7.16 -2.67 -24.87
CA ASP A 113 -7.01 -1.71 -25.98
C ASP A 113 -7.98 -2.00 -27.15
N ASP A 114 -8.60 -3.18 -27.15
CA ASP A 114 -9.48 -3.66 -28.21
C ASP A 114 -10.93 -3.19 -27.99
N ALA A 115 -11.25 -2.03 -28.54
CA ALA A 115 -12.61 -1.45 -28.49
C ALA A 115 -13.68 -2.29 -29.20
N ASP A 116 -13.28 -3.22 -30.07
CA ASP A 116 -14.18 -4.14 -30.77
C ASP A 116 -14.35 -5.46 -30.03
N PHE A 117 -13.57 -5.69 -28.97
CA PHE A 117 -13.55 -6.94 -28.20
C PHE A 117 -13.40 -8.16 -29.12
N SER A 118 -12.64 -8.01 -30.19
CA SER A 118 -12.45 -8.98 -31.27
C SER A 118 -12.03 -10.34 -30.72
N ARG A 119 -11.07 -10.35 -29.78
CA ARG A 119 -10.58 -11.60 -29.17
C ARG A 119 -11.62 -12.28 -28.29
N LEU A 120 -12.37 -11.52 -27.49
CA LEU A 120 -13.48 -12.06 -26.70
C LEU A 120 -14.55 -12.64 -27.63
N ASN A 121 -14.98 -11.88 -28.63
CA ASN A 121 -16.03 -12.29 -29.56
C ASN A 121 -15.66 -13.56 -30.33
N GLN A 122 -14.41 -13.67 -30.81
CA GLN A 122 -13.92 -14.89 -31.43
C GLN A 122 -13.96 -16.09 -30.47
N LYS A 123 -13.52 -15.91 -29.21
CA LYS A 123 -13.54 -16.99 -28.20
C LYS A 123 -14.97 -17.41 -27.83
N VAL A 124 -15.91 -16.48 -27.86
CA VAL A 124 -17.33 -16.77 -27.65
C VAL A 124 -17.92 -17.51 -28.85
N ASP A 125 -17.53 -17.16 -30.08
CA ASP A 125 -17.96 -17.91 -31.27
C ASP A 125 -17.43 -19.36 -31.25
N ASP A 126 -16.16 -19.55 -30.90
CA ASP A 126 -15.58 -20.89 -30.68
C ASP A 126 -16.35 -21.68 -29.61
N PHE A 127 -16.79 -20.99 -28.55
CA PHE A 127 -17.56 -21.56 -27.44
C PHE A 127 -18.96 -21.98 -27.88
N ILE A 128 -19.67 -21.13 -28.61
CA ILE A 128 -21.00 -21.43 -29.17
C ILE A 128 -20.92 -22.63 -30.13
N ALA A 129 -19.89 -22.65 -30.99
CA ALA A 129 -19.63 -23.75 -31.91
C ALA A 129 -19.11 -25.03 -31.23
N ASN A 130 -18.89 -24.99 -29.90
CA ASN A 130 -18.38 -26.09 -29.09
C ASN A 130 -17.06 -26.69 -29.64
N LEU A 131 -16.15 -25.81 -30.07
CA LEU A 131 -14.82 -26.22 -30.53
C LEU A 131 -13.95 -26.73 -29.37
N ASN A 132 -12.89 -27.47 -29.68
CA ASN A 132 -11.97 -27.97 -28.66
C ASN A 132 -11.35 -26.83 -27.84
N ARG A 133 -11.34 -26.99 -26.51
CA ARG A 133 -10.76 -26.03 -25.55
C ARG A 133 -11.41 -24.63 -25.57
N SER A 134 -12.66 -24.52 -25.99
CA SER A 134 -13.43 -23.27 -26.05
C SER A 134 -14.18 -22.93 -24.76
N GLY A 135 -14.03 -23.69 -23.68
CA GLY A 135 -14.89 -23.58 -22.48
C GLY A 135 -14.61 -22.39 -21.56
N SER A 136 -13.67 -21.50 -21.88
CA SER A 136 -13.32 -20.36 -21.01
C SER A 136 -14.42 -19.30 -20.87
N PRO A 137 -15.21 -18.94 -21.91
CA PRO A 137 -16.26 -17.93 -21.77
C PRO A 137 -17.39 -18.35 -20.81
N ALA A 138 -17.54 -19.64 -20.50
CA ALA A 138 -18.52 -20.08 -19.52
C ALA A 138 -18.21 -19.60 -18.09
N LYS A 139 -16.94 -19.29 -17.81
CA LYS A 139 -16.47 -18.74 -16.53
C LYS A 139 -16.68 -17.23 -16.43
N LEU A 140 -16.97 -16.55 -17.54
CA LEU A 140 -17.29 -15.13 -17.57
C LEU A 140 -18.81 -14.99 -17.39
N TYR A 141 -19.22 -14.39 -16.28
CA TYR A 141 -20.62 -14.26 -15.89
C TYR A 141 -21.28 -13.00 -16.41
N GLY A 142 -20.50 -11.93 -16.54
CA GLY A 142 -21.01 -10.67 -17.02
C GLY A 142 -19.92 -9.65 -17.24
N LEU A 143 -20.29 -8.61 -17.99
CA LEU A 143 -19.54 -7.36 -18.10
C LEU A 143 -20.37 -6.32 -17.34
N GLY A 144 -19.83 -5.90 -16.20
CA GLY A 144 -20.42 -5.01 -15.21
C GLY A 144 -20.61 -3.59 -15.76
N ALA A 145 -21.45 -2.81 -15.09
CA ALA A 145 -21.71 -1.43 -15.49
C ALA A 145 -20.66 -0.48 -14.91
N GLU A 146 -20.44 0.66 -15.57
CA GLU A 146 -19.49 1.69 -15.10
C GLU A 146 -19.75 2.18 -13.66
N PRO A 147 -21.00 2.42 -13.22
CA PRO A 147 -21.25 2.83 -11.82
C PRO A 147 -20.77 1.79 -10.80
N ASP A 148 -20.87 0.50 -11.14
CA ASP A 148 -20.40 -0.58 -10.27
C ASP A 148 -18.87 -0.62 -10.20
N ARG A 149 -18.19 -0.28 -11.32
CA ARG A 149 -16.72 -0.15 -11.37
C ARG A 149 -16.26 1.03 -10.52
N LEU A 150 -16.89 2.20 -10.68
CA LEU A 150 -16.57 3.40 -9.91
C LEU A 150 -16.68 3.16 -8.40
N MET A 151 -17.75 2.50 -7.96
CA MET A 151 -17.94 2.14 -6.54
C MET A 151 -16.80 1.26 -5.99
N ARG A 152 -16.09 0.52 -6.86
CA ARG A 152 -15.05 -0.43 -6.45
C ARG A 152 -13.65 0.15 -6.48
N ILE A 153 -13.40 1.14 -7.34
CA ILE A 153 -12.11 1.84 -7.37
C ILE A 153 -12.07 3.02 -6.40
N LEU A 154 -13.21 3.65 -6.09
CA LEU A 154 -13.26 4.79 -5.17
C LEU A 154 -13.34 4.32 -3.71
N SER A 155 -12.68 5.04 -2.80
CA SER A 155 -12.96 4.87 -1.36
C SER A 155 -14.41 5.21 -1.02
N ASP A 156 -14.94 4.63 0.06
CA ASP A 156 -16.33 4.86 0.48
C ASP A 156 -16.65 6.36 0.67
N ASP A 157 -15.73 7.13 1.27
CA ASP A 157 -15.89 8.58 1.46
C ASP A 157 -15.93 9.33 0.11
N LEU A 158 -14.98 9.01 -0.78
CA LEU A 158 -14.90 9.66 -2.08
C LEU A 158 -16.12 9.33 -2.96
N TYR A 159 -16.58 8.08 -2.92
CA TYR A 159 -17.79 7.64 -3.63
C TYR A 159 -19.05 8.37 -3.12
N GLN A 160 -19.20 8.53 -1.79
CA GLN A 160 -20.32 9.27 -1.21
C GLN A 160 -20.33 10.75 -1.65
N ARG A 161 -19.15 11.33 -1.84
CA ARG A 161 -18.97 12.73 -2.27
C ARG A 161 -18.95 12.91 -3.79
N TRP A 162 -18.95 11.82 -4.56
CA TRP A 162 -18.72 11.82 -6.01
C TRP A 162 -19.59 12.81 -6.78
N ASN A 163 -20.90 12.83 -6.48
CA ASN A 163 -21.86 13.69 -7.16
C ASN A 163 -21.83 15.15 -6.67
N LEU A 164 -21.15 15.42 -5.56
CA LEU A 164 -21.02 16.76 -4.99
C LEU A 164 -19.81 17.51 -5.55
N ILE A 165 -18.78 16.77 -6.01
CA ILE A 165 -17.56 17.33 -6.57
C ILE A 165 -17.87 18.07 -7.87
N GLN A 166 -17.63 19.38 -7.88
CA GLN A 166 -17.73 20.24 -9.06
C GLN A 166 -16.46 20.17 -9.88
N ASP A 167 -16.56 20.52 -11.16
CA ASP A 167 -15.46 20.38 -12.11
C ASP A 167 -14.21 21.22 -11.73
N ASN A 168 -14.41 22.35 -11.05
CA ASN A 168 -13.34 23.25 -10.62
C ASN A 168 -12.90 23.03 -9.16
N ASP A 169 -13.51 22.08 -8.43
CA ASP A 169 -13.09 21.80 -7.05
C ASP A 169 -11.69 21.22 -7.08
N VAL A 170 -10.78 21.79 -6.30
CA VAL A 170 -9.43 21.26 -6.11
C VAL A 170 -9.48 20.18 -5.05
N ILE A 171 -8.92 19.01 -5.35
CA ILE A 171 -8.93 17.84 -4.49
C ILE A 171 -7.59 17.12 -4.55
N ILE A 172 -7.14 16.64 -3.39
CA ILE A 172 -5.98 15.77 -3.28
C ILE A 172 -6.47 14.32 -3.21
N VAL A 173 -5.92 13.46 -4.07
CA VAL A 173 -6.23 12.03 -4.10
C VAL A 173 -4.97 11.20 -4.28
N ASP A 174 -4.96 10.01 -3.69
CA ASP A 174 -3.97 8.98 -3.98
C ASP A 174 -4.53 8.02 -5.03
N VAL A 175 -3.75 7.75 -6.08
CA VAL A 175 -4.15 6.93 -7.22
C VAL A 175 -3.20 5.75 -7.35
N GLY A 176 -3.74 4.53 -7.28
CA GLY A 176 -3.03 3.28 -7.49
C GLY A 176 -3.18 2.79 -8.93
N VAL A 177 -2.05 2.53 -9.59
CA VAL A 177 -1.97 2.09 -10.99
C VAL A 177 -1.25 0.75 -11.07
N GLU A 178 -1.89 -0.24 -11.69
CA GLU A 178 -1.30 -1.55 -11.98
C GLU A 178 -0.26 -1.42 -13.10
N CYS A 179 0.77 -2.28 -13.13
CA CYS A 179 1.90 -2.23 -14.08
C CYS A 179 2.40 -3.62 -14.54
N SER A 180 1.75 -4.73 -14.16
CA SER A 180 2.18 -6.08 -14.59
C SER A 180 1.77 -6.40 -16.03
N GLY A 181 0.76 -5.71 -16.57
CA GLY A 181 0.36 -5.88 -17.95
C GLY A 181 -0.09 -7.31 -18.25
N ASN A 182 0.21 -7.81 -19.46
CA ASN A 182 0.10 -9.23 -19.81
C ASN A 182 1.40 -10.03 -19.62
N ILE A 183 2.32 -9.52 -18.80
CA ILE A 183 3.65 -10.07 -18.60
C ILE A 183 3.63 -10.97 -17.37
N LYS A 184 3.85 -12.27 -17.57
CA LYS A 184 3.92 -13.25 -16.49
C LYS A 184 5.37 -13.55 -16.12
N LEU A 185 5.70 -13.40 -14.84
CA LEU A 185 6.98 -13.84 -14.30
C LEU A 185 7.10 -15.37 -14.36
N PRO A 186 8.27 -15.92 -14.73
CA PRO A 186 8.47 -17.36 -14.76
C PRO A 186 8.52 -17.94 -13.34
N GLU A 187 7.87 -19.07 -13.12
CA GLU A 187 7.95 -19.79 -11.84
C GLU A 187 9.37 -20.28 -11.55
N TYR A 188 9.78 -20.20 -10.28
CA TYR A 188 11.08 -20.71 -9.83
C TYR A 188 11.18 -22.22 -10.10
N PRO A 189 12.29 -22.70 -10.69
CA PRO A 189 12.43 -24.09 -11.08
C PRO A 189 12.47 -25.01 -9.85
N ARG A 190 11.77 -26.15 -9.94
CA ARG A 190 11.85 -27.22 -8.94
C ARG A 190 12.94 -28.21 -9.30
N LYS A 191 13.73 -28.63 -8.31
CA LYS A 191 14.74 -29.67 -8.46
C LYS A 191 14.07 -31.04 -8.61
N GLY A 192 14.38 -31.75 -9.69
CA GLY A 192 13.91 -33.12 -9.90
C GLY A 192 14.54 -34.10 -8.91
N ARG A 193 13.84 -35.20 -8.58
CA ARG A 193 14.32 -36.22 -7.63
C ARG A 193 15.70 -36.81 -7.99
N ASN A 194 15.97 -36.96 -9.29
CA ASN A 194 17.22 -37.52 -9.81
C ASN A 194 18.07 -36.49 -10.56
N GLU A 195 17.79 -35.19 -10.37
CA GLU A 195 18.50 -34.11 -11.06
C GLU A 195 19.80 -33.76 -10.33
N SER A 196 20.92 -33.73 -11.05
CA SER A 196 22.20 -33.31 -10.46
C SER A 196 22.17 -31.83 -10.07
N ILE A 197 23.00 -31.43 -9.09
CA ILE A 197 23.10 -30.03 -8.66
C ILE A 197 23.48 -29.13 -9.85
N GLU A 198 24.39 -29.58 -10.72
CA GLU A 198 24.80 -28.83 -11.92
C GLU A 198 23.68 -28.67 -12.95
N GLN A 199 22.83 -29.67 -13.12
CA GLN A 199 21.65 -29.57 -13.99
C GLN A 199 20.62 -28.60 -13.41
N PHE A 200 20.38 -28.67 -12.10
CA PHE A 200 19.49 -27.76 -11.40
C PHE A 200 20.00 -26.32 -11.45
N ASN A 201 21.28 -26.08 -11.19
CA ASN A 201 21.88 -24.74 -11.27
C ASN A 201 21.76 -24.17 -12.69
N ARG A 202 21.93 -24.98 -13.74
CA ARG A 202 21.67 -24.54 -15.13
C ARG A 202 20.20 -24.22 -15.41
N LYS A 203 19.24 -24.81 -14.69
CA LYS A 203 17.82 -24.39 -14.76
C LYS A 203 17.61 -23.07 -14.03
N VAL A 204 18.22 -22.91 -12.84
CA VAL A 204 18.15 -21.67 -12.05
C VAL A 204 18.73 -20.50 -12.85
N SER A 205 19.93 -20.62 -13.44
CA SER A 205 20.50 -19.53 -14.24
C SER A 205 19.65 -19.16 -15.46
N ARG A 206 19.01 -20.14 -16.12
CA ARG A 206 18.06 -19.87 -17.22
C ARG A 206 16.75 -19.26 -16.73
N TRP A 207 16.34 -19.56 -15.50
CA TRP A 207 15.19 -18.93 -14.87
C TRP A 207 15.54 -17.48 -14.52
N GLU A 208 16.67 -17.21 -13.85
CA GLU A 208 17.16 -15.86 -13.50
C GLU A 208 17.18 -14.95 -14.72
N GLN A 209 17.79 -15.39 -15.83
CA GLN A 209 17.83 -14.60 -17.07
C GLN A 209 16.44 -14.25 -17.61
N ARG A 210 15.50 -15.21 -17.57
CA ARG A 210 14.12 -14.97 -18.04
C ARG A 210 13.34 -14.10 -17.08
N PHE A 211 13.56 -14.27 -15.78
CA PHE A 211 12.95 -13.47 -14.72
C PHE A 211 13.37 -12.01 -14.87
N GLN A 212 14.68 -11.76 -14.95
CA GLN A 212 15.23 -10.41 -15.14
C GLN A 212 14.74 -9.76 -16.43
N ASN A 213 14.67 -10.50 -17.54
CA ASN A 213 14.11 -9.98 -18.79
C ASN A 213 12.63 -9.58 -18.66
N LYS A 214 11.84 -10.37 -17.92
CA LYS A 214 10.42 -10.07 -17.69
C LYS A 214 10.22 -8.94 -16.71
N TYR A 215 11.07 -8.84 -15.70
CA TYR A 215 11.08 -7.75 -14.72
C TYR A 215 11.41 -6.41 -15.40
N MET A 216 12.42 -6.36 -16.28
CA MET A 216 12.70 -5.17 -17.08
C MET A 216 11.51 -4.74 -17.95
N GLN A 217 10.71 -5.68 -18.45
CA GLN A 217 9.48 -5.34 -19.20
C GLN A 217 8.40 -4.74 -18.29
N TRP A 218 8.33 -5.14 -17.02
CA TRP A 218 7.46 -4.46 -16.04
C TRP A 218 7.94 -3.05 -15.77
N ASP A 219 9.24 -2.84 -15.59
CA ASP A 219 9.81 -1.50 -15.37
C ASP A 219 9.55 -0.58 -16.58
N GLU A 220 9.75 -1.07 -17.82
CA GLU A 220 9.43 -0.32 -19.03
C GLU A 220 7.94 0.03 -19.13
N LEU A 221 7.05 -0.89 -18.77
CA LEU A 221 5.60 -0.67 -18.79
C LEU A 221 5.17 0.32 -17.70
N LYS A 222 5.79 0.24 -16.52
CA LYS A 222 5.58 1.17 -15.42
C LYS A 222 5.91 2.60 -15.86
N ILE A 223 7.10 2.83 -16.41
CA ILE A 223 7.53 4.14 -16.91
C ILE A 223 6.52 4.70 -17.93
N GLN A 224 6.05 3.85 -18.86
CA GLN A 224 5.04 4.27 -19.84
C GLN A 224 3.72 4.71 -19.18
N ARG A 225 3.29 4.04 -18.11
CA ARG A 225 2.05 4.36 -17.38
C ARG A 225 2.19 5.61 -16.52
N GLU A 226 3.33 5.79 -15.88
CA GLU A 226 3.68 7.02 -15.15
C GLU A 226 3.65 8.23 -16.10
N ASP A 227 4.33 8.10 -17.24
CA ASP A 227 4.36 9.11 -18.30
C ASP A 227 2.97 9.45 -18.84
N ALA A 228 2.14 8.43 -19.10
CA ALA A 228 0.77 8.62 -19.57
C ALA A 228 -0.11 9.31 -18.53
N LEU A 229 0.01 8.93 -17.26
CA LEU A 229 -0.72 9.56 -16.15
C LEU A 229 -0.29 11.02 -15.97
N LEU A 230 1.02 11.29 -15.99
CA LEU A 230 1.56 12.63 -15.83
C LEU A 230 1.12 13.56 -16.96
N ARG A 231 1.19 13.11 -18.23
CA ARG A 231 0.65 13.87 -19.37
C ARG A 231 -0.83 14.19 -19.17
N PHE A 232 -1.63 13.18 -18.82
CA PHE A 232 -3.06 13.33 -18.61
C PHE A 232 -3.38 14.36 -17.51
N VAL A 233 -2.71 14.27 -16.36
CA VAL A 233 -2.90 15.17 -15.22
C VAL A 233 -2.48 16.61 -15.56
N ASN A 234 -1.34 16.78 -16.24
CA ASN A 234 -0.82 18.09 -16.62
C ASN A 234 -1.73 18.84 -17.61
N GLU A 235 -2.37 18.13 -18.55
CA GLU A 235 -3.31 18.77 -19.49
C GLU A 235 -4.56 19.32 -18.79
N TYR A 236 -4.90 18.78 -17.62
CA TYR A 236 -5.94 19.33 -16.76
C TYR A 236 -5.44 20.43 -15.80
N GLY A 237 -4.14 20.76 -15.82
CA GLY A 237 -3.52 21.70 -14.89
C GLY A 237 -3.39 21.17 -13.47
N GLY A 238 -3.40 19.85 -13.29
CA GLY A 238 -3.05 19.22 -12.02
C GLY A 238 -1.55 18.95 -11.90
N GLU A 239 -1.14 18.46 -10.74
CA GLU A 239 0.26 18.14 -10.43
C GLU A 239 0.37 16.88 -9.57
N ILE A 240 1.53 16.23 -9.63
CA ILE A 240 1.95 15.22 -8.65
C ILE A 240 2.54 15.97 -7.45
N LEU A 241 2.16 15.57 -6.24
CA LEU A 241 2.68 16.17 -5.01
C LEU A 241 3.97 15.46 -4.57
N ASP A 242 5.07 16.20 -4.67
CA ASP A 242 6.39 15.75 -4.24
C ASP A 242 6.77 16.35 -2.87
N ILE A 243 7.68 15.65 -2.18
CA ILE A 243 8.22 15.99 -0.85
C ILE A 243 9.54 16.76 -0.97
N VAL A 244 10.37 16.37 -1.95
CA VAL A 244 11.67 16.98 -2.25
C VAL A 244 11.67 17.48 -3.68
N ASP A 245 12.15 18.71 -3.88
CA ASP A 245 12.23 19.33 -5.21
C ASP A 245 13.09 18.46 -6.16
N GLY A 246 12.48 17.97 -7.24
CA GLY A 246 13.17 17.22 -8.30
C GLY A 246 13.10 15.70 -8.20
N GLU A 247 12.39 15.15 -7.21
CA GLU A 247 12.04 13.72 -7.15
C GLU A 247 10.59 13.48 -7.61
N SER A 248 10.27 12.27 -8.06
CA SER A 248 9.01 12.00 -8.79
C SER A 248 7.75 11.88 -7.92
N GLY A 249 7.85 11.89 -6.58
CA GLY A 249 6.70 11.73 -5.66
C GLY A 249 5.99 10.37 -5.75
N ILE A 250 6.54 9.44 -6.53
CA ILE A 250 5.95 8.13 -6.83
C ILE A 250 6.49 7.08 -5.86
N ALA A 251 5.57 6.42 -5.17
CA ALA A 251 5.85 5.20 -4.42
C ALA A 251 5.66 3.99 -5.33
N GLU A 252 6.71 3.18 -5.46
CA GLU A 252 6.78 2.13 -6.48
C GLU A 252 6.84 0.76 -5.82
N LEU A 253 5.94 -0.11 -6.26
CA LEU A 253 6.01 -1.54 -6.01
C LEU A 253 6.48 -2.25 -7.29
N PRO A 254 6.84 -3.55 -7.21
CA PRO A 254 7.27 -4.30 -8.38
C PRO A 254 6.23 -4.36 -9.52
N ASP A 255 4.94 -4.39 -9.19
CA ASP A 255 3.84 -4.61 -10.12
C ASP A 255 2.87 -3.44 -10.24
N SER A 256 3.11 -2.34 -9.52
CA SER A 256 2.22 -1.19 -9.43
C SER A 256 2.94 0.04 -8.89
N PHE A 257 2.29 1.21 -8.98
CA PHE A 257 2.75 2.40 -8.28
C PHE A 257 1.56 3.17 -7.69
N THR A 258 1.84 4.02 -6.70
CA THR A 258 0.87 4.96 -6.13
C THR A 258 1.42 6.38 -6.19
N VAL A 259 0.60 7.32 -6.66
CA VAL A 259 0.91 8.75 -6.70
C VAL A 259 -0.12 9.57 -5.96
N ARG A 260 0.34 10.66 -5.32
CA ARG A 260 -0.54 11.68 -4.75
C ARG A 260 -0.72 12.82 -5.75
N LEU A 261 -1.96 13.08 -6.13
CA LEU A 261 -2.31 14.08 -7.14
C LEU A 261 -3.05 15.25 -6.50
N ASN A 262 -2.70 16.46 -6.91
CA ASN A 262 -3.50 17.67 -6.66
C ASN A 262 -4.17 18.07 -7.98
N ILE A 263 -5.47 17.77 -8.10
CA ILE A 263 -6.22 17.85 -9.36
C ILE A 263 -7.57 18.53 -9.16
N ASN A 264 -8.16 19.02 -10.26
CA ASN A 264 -9.53 19.49 -10.23
C ASN A 264 -10.56 18.35 -10.41
N GLY A 265 -11.81 18.59 -10.02
CA GLY A 265 -12.88 17.60 -10.10
C GLY A 265 -13.15 17.10 -11.52
N LYS A 266 -12.92 17.92 -12.54
CA LYS A 266 -13.01 17.49 -13.95
C LYS A 266 -11.97 16.42 -14.28
N CYS A 267 -10.72 16.65 -13.89
CA CYS A 267 -9.62 15.70 -14.02
C CYS A 267 -9.92 14.41 -13.28
N LEU A 268 -10.35 14.48 -12.01
CA LEU A 268 -10.68 13.31 -11.20
C LEU A 268 -11.76 12.44 -11.86
N LYS A 269 -12.86 13.07 -12.30
CA LYS A 269 -13.95 12.36 -12.98
C LYS A 269 -13.45 11.72 -14.26
N ASP A 270 -12.64 12.44 -15.03
CA ASP A 270 -12.15 11.93 -16.29
C ASP A 270 -11.16 10.77 -16.11
N LEU A 271 -10.26 10.91 -15.14
CA LEU A 271 -9.30 9.90 -14.73
C LEU A 271 -10.00 8.60 -14.32
N ALA A 272 -10.90 8.67 -13.34
CA ALA A 272 -11.61 7.50 -12.81
C ALA A 272 -12.43 6.75 -13.89
N ASN A 273 -13.02 7.50 -14.83
CA ASN A 273 -13.89 6.93 -15.84
C ASN A 273 -13.16 6.42 -17.08
N ASN A 274 -11.93 6.84 -17.36
CA ASN A 274 -11.29 6.55 -18.64
C ASN A 274 -9.91 5.90 -18.51
N PHE A 275 -9.23 6.03 -17.37
CA PHE A 275 -7.89 5.49 -17.22
C PHE A 275 -7.94 3.99 -16.87
N GLY A 276 -7.52 3.15 -17.82
CA GLY A 276 -7.72 1.70 -17.79
C GLY A 276 -7.12 0.96 -16.61
N TYR A 277 -5.96 1.43 -16.15
CA TYR A 277 -5.06 0.69 -15.27
C TYR A 277 -5.20 1.06 -13.79
N ILE A 278 -6.20 1.87 -13.44
CA ILE A 278 -6.46 2.27 -12.06
C ILE A 278 -7.15 1.13 -11.32
N PHE A 279 -6.55 0.68 -10.22
CA PHE A 279 -7.21 -0.22 -9.28
C PHE A 279 -7.85 0.50 -8.10
N GLU A 280 -7.34 1.68 -7.72
CA GLU A 280 -7.95 2.48 -6.67
C GLU A 280 -7.70 3.98 -6.79
N ILE A 281 -8.63 4.78 -6.26
CA ILE A 281 -8.53 6.21 -6.03
C ILE A 281 -9.11 6.50 -4.65
N VAL A 282 -8.29 7.07 -3.77
CA VAL A 282 -8.67 7.36 -2.40
C VAL A 282 -8.33 8.78 -2.02
N LEU A 283 -9.00 9.29 -0.99
CA LEU A 283 -8.53 10.49 -0.30
C LEU A 283 -7.31 10.10 0.55
N PRO A 284 -6.34 11.03 0.74
CA PRO A 284 -5.25 10.85 1.70
C PRO A 284 -5.76 10.41 3.08
N ASP A 285 -4.99 9.54 3.73
CA ASP A 285 -5.25 9.16 5.12
C ASP A 285 -5.19 10.40 6.03
N ASP A 286 -6.18 10.58 6.91
CA ASP A 286 -6.12 11.57 7.99
C ASP A 286 -5.18 11.04 9.08
N ILE A 287 -3.92 11.48 9.05
CA ILE A 287 -2.88 11.10 10.02
C ILE A 287 -2.83 12.19 11.09
N ARG A 288 -3.62 11.98 12.15
CA ARG A 288 -3.67 12.84 13.32
C ARG A 288 -3.46 12.03 14.57
N ILE A 289 -2.48 12.41 15.36
CA ILE A 289 -2.25 11.80 16.66
C ILE A 289 -2.97 12.60 17.74
N LEU A 290 -3.94 11.96 18.37
CA LEU A 290 -4.78 12.59 19.40
C LEU A 290 -3.91 13.06 20.58
N PRO A 291 -4.22 14.23 21.18
CA PRO A 291 -3.56 14.68 22.39
C PRO A 291 -3.63 13.62 23.48
N GLN A 292 -2.51 13.39 24.16
CA GLN A 292 -2.44 12.56 25.35
C GLN A 292 -2.26 13.48 26.55
N ASP A 293 -2.90 13.16 27.68
CA ASP A 293 -2.73 13.93 28.91
C ASP A 293 -1.25 13.97 29.30
N ALA A 294 -0.69 15.18 29.38
CA ALA A 294 0.66 15.38 29.89
C ALA A 294 0.67 15.35 31.42
N PHE A 295 1.46 14.44 32.00
CA PHE A 295 1.65 14.37 33.45
C PHE A 295 2.98 15.02 33.84
N GLY A 296 2.89 16.16 34.54
CA GLY A 296 3.87 16.60 35.54
C GLY A 296 5.03 17.49 35.06
N THR A 297 5.16 18.63 35.73
CA THR A 297 6.19 19.68 35.58
C THR A 297 7.24 19.65 36.70
N GLU A 298 7.55 18.47 37.26
CA GLU A 298 8.59 18.37 38.29
C GLU A 298 9.97 18.41 37.64
N ALA A 299 10.92 19.10 38.29
CA ALA A 299 12.31 19.06 37.88
C ALA A 299 12.79 17.61 37.94
N GLY A 300 13.18 17.06 36.78
CA GLY A 300 13.64 15.69 36.67
C GLY A 300 14.92 15.43 37.49
N PRO A 301 15.23 14.15 37.75
CA PRO A 301 16.39 13.76 38.55
C PRO A 301 17.71 14.32 38.02
N GLU A 302 18.64 14.65 38.91
CA GLU A 302 20.01 15.00 38.54
C GLU A 302 20.82 13.73 38.25
N ILE A 303 20.67 13.25 37.02
CA ILE A 303 21.38 12.11 36.46
C ILE A 303 22.47 12.57 35.48
N ASN A 304 23.59 11.84 35.43
CA ASN A 304 24.62 12.01 34.42
C ASN A 304 24.32 11.11 33.22
N ILE A 305 24.00 11.71 32.07
CA ILE A 305 23.66 11.00 30.85
C ILE A 305 24.94 10.81 30.02
N LEU A 306 25.28 9.55 29.74
CA LEU A 306 26.40 9.19 28.90
C LEU A 306 25.90 8.91 27.47
N PRO A 307 26.59 9.43 26.44
CA PRO A 307 26.21 9.22 25.03
C PRO A 307 26.37 7.76 24.65
N PRO A 308 25.53 7.18 23.77
CA PRO A 308 25.61 5.78 23.36
C PRO A 308 27.02 5.35 22.95
N THR A 309 27.33 4.06 23.08
CA THR A 309 28.61 3.55 22.58
C THR A 309 28.72 3.74 21.06
N THR A 310 29.93 3.80 20.54
CA THR A 310 30.15 4.06 19.10
C THR A 310 29.56 2.99 18.17
N ASP A 311 29.39 1.78 18.69
CA ASP A 311 28.80 0.62 18.02
C ASP A 311 27.32 0.40 18.37
N ALA A 312 26.72 1.28 19.18
CA ALA A 312 25.30 1.22 19.50
C ALA A 312 24.44 1.37 18.23
N PRO A 313 23.27 0.71 18.18
CA PRO A 313 22.38 0.81 17.01
C PRO A 313 21.89 2.25 16.82
N ILE A 314 21.57 2.59 15.57
CA ILE A 314 20.93 3.84 15.20
C ILE A 314 19.45 3.57 14.93
N ILE A 315 18.58 4.29 15.61
CA ILE A 315 17.13 4.22 15.45
C ILE A 315 16.65 5.50 14.79
N CYS A 316 15.95 5.36 13.67
CA CYS A 316 15.23 6.46 13.03
C CYS A 316 13.88 6.65 13.72
N VAL A 317 13.63 7.83 14.27
CA VAL A 317 12.33 8.19 14.88
C VAL A 317 11.57 9.08 13.90
N ILE A 318 10.46 8.57 13.36
CA ILE A 318 9.62 9.24 12.38
C ILE A 318 8.38 9.78 13.10
N ASP A 319 8.37 11.09 13.36
CA ASP A 319 7.36 11.70 14.25
C ASP A 319 7.22 13.23 14.05
N SER A 320 6.80 14.00 15.06
CA SER A 320 6.60 15.46 15.03
C SER A 320 7.86 16.31 15.17
N GLY A 321 9.03 15.66 15.20
CA GLY A 321 10.32 16.27 15.54
C GLY A 321 10.76 15.91 16.96
N ILE A 322 11.92 16.40 17.37
CA ILE A 322 12.49 16.16 18.71
C ILE A 322 13.06 17.47 19.23
N GLN A 323 12.84 17.77 20.52
CA GLN A 323 13.61 18.80 21.22
C GLN A 323 15.06 18.33 21.42
N GLU A 324 15.91 18.47 20.40
CA GLU A 324 17.25 17.86 20.37
C GLU A 324 18.18 18.37 21.48
N GLY A 325 18.00 19.62 21.93
CA GLY A 325 18.71 20.19 23.07
C GLY A 325 18.22 19.71 24.45
N HIS A 326 17.23 18.81 24.51
CA HIS A 326 16.68 18.34 25.77
C HIS A 326 17.73 17.57 26.59
N ARG A 327 17.87 17.89 27.88
CA ARG A 327 18.92 17.37 28.78
C ARG A 327 19.04 15.84 28.77
N TYR A 328 17.93 15.13 28.63
CA TYR A 328 17.90 13.66 28.64
C TYR A 328 18.02 13.02 27.24
N LEU A 329 17.97 13.80 26.16
CA LEU A 329 17.96 13.26 24.79
C LEU A 329 19.22 13.63 24.00
N ALA A 330 19.73 14.85 24.20
CA ALA A 330 20.78 15.47 23.39
C ALA A 330 21.99 14.56 23.13
N SER A 331 22.44 13.82 24.15
CA SER A 331 23.62 12.95 24.05
C SER A 331 23.45 11.74 23.10
N ALA A 332 22.23 11.41 22.67
CA ALA A 332 21.98 10.36 21.67
C ALA A 332 21.59 10.89 20.28
N ILE A 333 21.38 12.20 20.10
CA ILE A 333 20.94 12.73 18.82
C ILE A 333 22.12 12.84 17.85
N LEU A 334 21.93 12.35 16.63
CA LEU A 334 22.82 12.59 15.50
C LEU A 334 22.36 13.86 14.77
N GLU A 335 22.70 15.04 15.31
CA GLU A 335 22.17 16.35 14.85
C GLU A 335 22.37 16.59 13.33
N ASN A 336 23.49 16.15 12.76
CA ASN A 336 23.77 16.31 11.32
C ASN A 336 22.93 15.39 10.41
N ASP A 337 22.29 14.37 10.99
CA ASP A 337 21.45 13.42 10.28
C ASP A 337 19.95 13.74 10.47
N SER A 338 19.61 14.78 11.26
CA SER A 338 18.23 15.17 11.51
C SER A 338 17.63 15.88 10.30
N ILE A 339 16.40 15.50 9.93
CA ILE A 339 15.71 16.03 8.75
C ILE A 339 14.27 16.44 9.05
N CYS A 340 13.80 17.47 8.38
CA CYS A 340 12.39 17.89 8.37
C CYS A 340 11.83 17.71 6.96
N LEU A 341 10.71 16.99 6.87
CA LEU A 341 10.01 16.74 5.60
C LEU A 341 8.77 17.62 5.43
N LEU A 342 8.54 18.58 6.33
CA LEU A 342 7.48 19.56 6.20
C LEU A 342 7.86 20.62 5.16
N LYS A 343 6.90 21.07 4.34
CA LYS A 343 7.16 22.15 3.39
C LYS A 343 7.44 23.46 4.12
N HIS A 344 8.32 24.27 3.52
CA HIS A 344 8.67 25.64 3.96
C HIS A 344 9.44 25.75 5.28
N THR A 345 9.98 24.65 5.81
CA THR A 345 10.86 24.68 6.98
C THR A 345 11.87 23.53 6.93
N ASP A 346 13.07 23.79 7.40
CA ASP A 346 14.13 22.81 7.66
C ASP A 346 14.25 22.47 9.16
N ASP A 347 13.37 23.05 9.99
CA ASP A 347 13.44 22.92 11.43
C ASP A 347 12.96 21.55 11.89
N VAL A 348 13.79 20.87 12.66
CA VAL A 348 13.60 19.50 13.15
C VAL A 348 13.01 19.44 14.57
N LEU A 349 12.81 20.60 15.21
CA LEU A 349 12.28 20.69 16.57
C LEU A 349 10.80 20.28 16.65
N ASP A 350 10.42 19.78 17.82
CA ASP A 350 9.06 19.34 18.11
C ASP A 350 8.19 20.49 18.61
N TYR A 351 7.22 20.92 17.81
CA TYR A 351 6.34 22.04 18.12
C TYR A 351 4.95 21.64 18.62
N VAL A 352 4.72 20.35 18.88
CA VAL A 352 3.46 19.90 19.47
C VAL A 352 3.39 20.38 20.93
N GLU A 353 2.24 20.95 21.30
CA GLU A 353 2.02 21.46 22.66
C GLU A 353 2.20 20.36 23.73
N GLU A 354 2.46 20.79 24.96
CA GLU A 354 2.67 19.90 26.12
C GLU A 354 3.85 18.92 25.97
N GLY A 355 4.97 19.44 25.46
CA GLY A 355 6.26 18.75 25.49
C GLY A 355 6.56 17.86 24.29
N GLY A 356 5.75 17.93 23.23
CA GLY A 356 6.08 17.31 21.95
C GLY A 356 5.74 15.83 21.85
N HIS A 357 5.12 15.38 20.75
CA HIS A 357 4.83 13.94 20.57
C HIS A 357 6.11 13.14 20.28
N GLY A 358 6.87 13.53 19.27
CA GLY A 358 8.12 12.88 18.89
C GLY A 358 9.20 12.95 19.98
N THR A 359 9.21 14.01 20.78
CA THR A 359 10.08 14.14 21.96
C THR A 359 9.75 13.10 23.02
N ARG A 360 8.46 12.88 23.31
CA ARG A 360 8.02 11.81 24.24
C ARG A 360 8.31 10.41 23.69
N VAL A 361 8.09 10.20 22.39
CA VAL A 361 8.43 8.94 21.70
C VAL A 361 9.93 8.65 21.79
N CYS A 362 10.78 9.63 21.51
CA CYS A 362 12.24 9.52 21.67
C CYS A 362 12.63 9.18 23.12
N GLY A 363 11.97 9.82 24.09
CA GLY A 363 12.12 9.48 25.50
C GLY A 363 11.82 8.00 25.78
N ALA A 364 10.72 7.46 25.28
CA ALA A 364 10.36 6.05 25.46
C ALA A 364 11.36 5.08 24.80
N VAL A 365 11.97 5.47 23.68
CA VAL A 365 13.04 4.69 23.03
C VAL A 365 14.32 4.63 23.89
N LEU A 366 14.70 5.75 24.51
CA LEU A 366 15.92 5.86 25.30
C LEU A 366 15.76 5.39 26.76
N TYR A 367 14.54 5.44 27.28
CA TYR A 367 14.15 5.14 28.66
C TYR A 367 12.91 4.23 28.68
N PRO A 368 13.04 2.94 28.29
CA PRO A 368 11.90 2.05 28.07
C PRO A 368 11.11 1.71 29.33
N ASP A 369 11.75 1.75 30.51
CA ASP A 369 11.10 1.48 31.80
C ASP A 369 10.75 2.78 32.53
N GLN A 370 11.78 3.52 32.95
CA GLN A 370 11.68 4.80 33.64
C GLN A 370 13.00 5.56 33.54
N ILE A 371 12.96 6.88 33.69
CA ILE A 371 14.18 7.69 33.81
C ILE A 371 14.86 7.35 35.15
N PRO A 372 16.14 6.94 35.18
CA PRO A 372 16.82 6.65 36.44
C PRO A 372 16.94 7.91 37.32
N ILE A 373 17.00 7.70 38.63
CA ILE A 373 16.89 8.78 39.63
C ILE A 373 18.28 9.34 40.01
N ASP A 374 19.34 8.54 39.90
CA ASP A 374 20.71 8.94 40.18
C ASP A 374 21.73 8.12 39.35
N GLY A 375 23.00 8.53 39.42
CA GLY A 375 24.12 7.82 38.82
C GLY A 375 24.41 8.16 37.36
N ASP A 376 25.16 7.27 36.72
CA ASP A 376 25.50 7.33 35.30
C ASP A 376 24.53 6.44 34.50
N TYR A 377 23.88 6.99 33.49
CA TYR A 377 23.05 6.22 32.56
C TYR A 377 23.58 6.31 31.14
N GLN A 378 23.99 5.14 30.63
CA GLN A 378 24.46 4.95 29.28
C GLN A 378 23.26 4.80 28.35
N LEU A 379 23.04 5.78 27.47
CA LEU A 379 21.96 5.70 26.48
C LEU A 379 22.17 4.46 25.58
N PRO A 380 21.10 3.71 25.25
CA PRO A 380 21.23 2.41 24.60
C PRO A 380 21.44 2.48 23.09
N CYS A 381 21.10 3.60 22.45
CA CYS A 381 21.09 3.75 20.99
C CYS A 381 21.22 5.21 20.58
N TRP A 382 21.71 5.42 19.36
CA TRP A 382 21.72 6.72 18.68
C TRP A 382 20.37 6.97 18.00
N ILE A 383 19.98 8.23 17.88
CA ILE A 383 18.71 8.65 17.30
C ILE A 383 18.94 9.51 16.07
N ARG A 384 18.22 9.19 15.00
CA ARG A 384 17.99 10.09 13.87
C ARG A 384 16.57 10.63 13.96
N ASN A 385 16.46 11.95 13.94
CA ASN A 385 15.18 12.65 14.03
C ASN A 385 14.62 12.90 12.62
N ILE A 386 13.43 12.36 12.33
CA ILE A 386 12.71 12.63 11.09
C ILE A 386 11.39 13.30 11.44
N ARG A 387 11.30 14.60 11.20
CA ARG A 387 10.08 15.37 11.42
C ARG A 387 9.14 15.29 10.22
N THR A 388 7.93 14.81 10.48
CA THR A 388 6.86 14.57 9.49
C THR A 388 5.49 15.09 9.92
N LEU A 389 5.31 15.42 11.20
CA LEU A 389 4.08 16.03 11.72
C LEU A 389 4.29 17.52 12.04
N ASP A 390 3.25 18.31 11.82
CA ASP A 390 3.20 19.72 12.17
C ASP A 390 2.95 19.96 13.68
N ASN A 391 2.83 21.24 14.07
CA ASN A 391 2.57 21.63 15.45
C ASN A 391 1.16 21.23 15.95
N THR A 392 0.25 20.84 15.07
CA THR A 392 -1.07 20.28 15.41
C THR A 392 -1.05 18.75 15.53
N ASN A 393 0.14 18.15 15.46
CA ASN A 393 0.37 16.71 15.51
C ASN A 393 -0.31 15.98 14.34
N MET A 394 -0.33 16.63 13.18
CA MET A 394 -0.90 16.14 11.93
C MET A 394 0.15 16.04 10.84
N MET A 395 0.03 15.02 9.98
CA MET A 395 0.78 14.99 8.73
C MET A 395 0.06 15.87 7.71
N PRO A 396 0.73 16.84 7.06
CA PRO A 396 0.11 17.63 6.00
C PRO A 396 -0.30 16.79 4.79
N ASP A 397 -1.40 17.12 4.13
CA ASP A 397 -1.92 16.38 2.96
C ASP A 397 -0.92 16.33 1.80
N ASN A 398 -0.01 17.30 1.70
CA ASN A 398 1.03 17.30 0.67
C ASN A 398 2.19 16.34 0.96
N LEU A 399 2.21 15.67 2.12
CA LEU A 399 3.23 14.69 2.49
C LEU A 399 2.68 13.29 2.27
N ASN A 400 3.16 12.61 1.24
CA ASN A 400 2.70 11.27 0.86
C ASN A 400 3.43 10.20 1.71
N PRO A 401 2.77 9.51 2.66
CA PRO A 401 3.45 8.61 3.60
C PRO A 401 4.25 7.46 2.95
N PRO A 402 3.75 6.73 1.93
CA PRO A 402 4.56 5.79 1.16
C PRO A 402 5.88 6.41 0.69
N TYR A 403 5.82 7.59 0.06
CA TYR A 403 7.01 8.21 -0.49
C TYR A 403 7.96 8.73 0.61
N VAL A 404 7.45 9.17 1.77
CA VAL A 404 8.27 9.42 2.98
C VAL A 404 9.09 8.17 3.34
N ILE A 405 8.45 7.00 3.41
CA ILE A 405 9.12 5.74 3.76
C ILE A 405 10.22 5.39 2.74
N LYS A 406 9.94 5.48 1.45
CA LYS A 406 10.93 5.27 0.38
C LYS A 406 12.13 6.22 0.54
N TYR A 407 11.85 7.51 0.73
CA TYR A 407 12.88 8.55 0.87
C TYR A 407 13.80 8.30 2.06
N ILE A 408 13.25 8.10 3.26
CA ILE A 408 14.05 7.93 4.48
C ILE A 408 14.90 6.65 4.45
N VAL A 409 14.39 5.56 3.85
CA VAL A 409 15.14 4.32 3.73
C VAL A 409 16.28 4.48 2.72
N ASN A 410 16.02 5.11 1.58
CA ASN A 410 17.09 5.42 0.63
C ASN A 410 18.19 6.26 1.30
N HIS A 411 17.80 7.33 1.99
CA HIS A 411 18.74 8.24 2.65
C HIS A 411 19.54 7.55 3.77
N PHE A 412 18.87 6.86 4.71
CA PHE A 412 19.51 6.36 5.94
C PHE A 412 20.00 4.92 5.89
N TYR A 413 19.56 4.11 4.92
CA TYR A 413 20.04 2.74 4.74
C TYR A 413 20.84 2.55 3.46
N ALA A 414 20.41 3.11 2.33
CA ALA A 414 21.12 2.92 1.06
C ALA A 414 22.36 3.82 0.96
N GLU A 415 22.19 5.12 1.25
CA GLU A 415 23.21 6.16 0.99
C GLU A 415 24.11 6.48 2.19
N ALA A 416 23.56 6.49 3.40
CA ALA A 416 24.33 6.86 4.60
C ALA A 416 25.52 5.92 4.88
N GLU A 417 26.65 6.50 5.29
CA GLU A 417 27.86 5.76 5.68
C GLU A 417 27.58 4.82 6.86
N LYS A 418 26.87 5.34 7.88
CA LYS A 418 26.32 4.55 8.98
C LYS A 418 24.85 4.30 8.72
N LYS A 419 24.50 3.04 8.51
CA LYS A 419 23.15 2.63 8.12
C LYS A 419 22.22 2.51 9.31
N SER A 420 20.96 2.95 9.15
CA SER A 420 19.86 2.64 10.06
C SER A 420 19.16 1.36 9.62
N LYS A 421 18.94 0.44 10.56
CA LYS A 421 18.14 -0.76 10.34
C LYS A 421 16.83 -0.79 11.12
N LEU A 422 16.65 0.13 12.06
CA LEU A 422 15.50 0.19 12.94
C LEU A 422 14.80 1.53 12.74
N TYR A 423 13.51 1.48 12.47
CA TYR A 423 12.67 2.64 12.24
C TYR A 423 11.49 2.58 13.23
N ASN A 424 11.44 3.52 14.16
CA ASN A 424 10.30 3.71 15.02
C ASN A 424 9.30 4.66 14.35
N HIS A 425 8.10 4.16 14.11
CA HIS A 425 7.04 4.81 13.36
C HIS A 425 5.75 4.85 14.20
N SER A 426 5.69 5.82 15.13
CA SER A 426 4.60 5.96 16.09
C SER A 426 3.44 6.83 15.56
N ILE A 427 3.24 6.80 14.24
CA ILE A 427 2.20 7.54 13.54
C ILE A 427 1.31 6.58 12.74
N GLY A 428 0.03 6.94 12.55
CA GLY A 428 -0.94 6.12 11.83
C GLY A 428 -2.22 6.89 11.51
N SER A 429 -3.06 6.34 10.64
CA SER A 429 -4.34 6.94 10.26
C SER A 429 -5.32 6.97 11.43
N SER A 430 -6.18 7.98 11.48
CA SER A 430 -7.24 8.13 12.48
C SER A 430 -8.38 7.12 12.32
N SER A 431 -8.46 6.46 11.15
CA SER A 431 -9.45 5.43 10.82
C SER A 431 -8.85 4.04 10.70
N SER A 432 -9.69 3.01 10.88
CA SER A 432 -9.32 1.61 10.62
C SER A 432 -8.97 1.36 9.14
N CYS A 433 -8.09 0.38 8.91
CA CYS A 433 -7.66 0.00 7.56
C CYS A 433 -8.79 -0.64 6.72
N ARG A 434 -8.66 -0.48 5.39
CA ARG A 434 -9.54 -1.10 4.41
C ARG A 434 -9.23 -2.60 4.26
N LEU A 435 -10.20 -3.39 3.79
CA LEU A 435 -10.05 -4.84 3.60
C LEU A 435 -9.87 -5.27 2.14
N MET A 436 -9.90 -4.33 1.21
CA MET A 436 -9.81 -4.64 -0.22
C MET A 436 -8.35 -4.68 -0.66
N HIS A 437 -7.68 -3.54 -0.53
CA HIS A 437 -6.25 -3.39 -0.79
C HIS A 437 -5.54 -3.01 0.50
N MET A 438 -4.32 -3.54 0.68
CA MET A 438 -3.39 -3.00 1.66
C MET A 438 -3.11 -1.54 1.28
N SER A 439 -3.05 -0.63 2.25
CA SER A 439 -2.68 0.76 1.93
C SER A 439 -1.28 0.81 1.31
N ALA A 440 -1.07 1.72 0.36
CA ALA A 440 0.25 1.96 -0.23
C ALA A 440 1.31 2.22 0.85
N TRP A 441 0.92 2.80 1.99
CA TRP A 441 1.82 3.08 3.10
C TRP A 441 2.35 1.79 3.74
N ALA A 442 1.47 0.83 4.02
CA ALA A 442 1.87 -0.47 4.55
C ALA A 442 2.61 -1.31 3.50
N ALA A 443 2.19 -1.24 2.24
CA ALA A 443 2.83 -1.97 1.15
C ALA A 443 4.27 -1.47 0.90
N GLU A 444 4.51 -0.16 0.99
CA GLU A 444 5.85 0.40 0.89
C GLU A 444 6.74 -0.02 2.07
N ILE A 445 6.22 -0.03 3.29
CA ILE A 445 6.94 -0.57 4.46
C ILE A 445 7.33 -2.03 4.21
N ASP A 446 6.40 -2.85 3.73
CA ASP A 446 6.65 -4.26 3.42
C ASP A 446 7.71 -4.43 2.32
N ASN A 447 7.63 -3.60 1.26
CA ASN A 447 8.58 -3.59 0.17
C ASN A 447 9.98 -3.21 0.66
N GLN A 448 10.10 -2.13 1.43
CA GLN A 448 11.38 -1.67 1.97
C GLN A 448 11.98 -2.69 2.95
N SER A 449 11.19 -3.34 3.80
CA SER A 449 11.66 -4.42 4.69
C SER A 449 11.99 -5.73 3.96
N TYR A 450 11.39 -5.97 2.79
CA TYR A 450 11.71 -7.14 1.97
C TYR A 450 13.01 -6.94 1.17
N GLU A 451 13.15 -5.78 0.53
CA GLU A 451 14.33 -5.44 -0.28
C GLU A 451 15.54 -5.09 0.58
N ASN A 452 15.29 -4.48 1.75
CA ASN A 452 16.33 -4.06 2.67
C ASN A 452 16.17 -4.81 4.00
N ASP A 453 17.27 -5.29 4.58
CA ASP A 453 17.30 -5.96 5.88
C ASP A 453 17.08 -4.95 7.03
N ILE A 454 15.86 -4.41 7.11
CA ILE A 454 15.40 -3.36 8.03
C ILE A 454 14.06 -3.73 8.67
N LEU A 455 13.83 -3.21 9.89
CA LEU A 455 12.62 -3.42 10.66
C LEU A 455 11.94 -2.08 10.99
N PHE A 456 10.68 -1.97 10.61
CA PHE A 456 9.77 -0.95 11.11
C PHE A 456 9.05 -1.44 12.38
N ILE A 457 9.00 -0.59 13.39
CA ILE A 457 8.24 -0.77 14.62
C ILE A 457 7.14 0.28 14.60
N GLN A 458 5.89 -0.15 14.56
CA GLN A 458 4.76 0.74 14.31
C GLN A 458 3.63 0.57 15.32
N ALA A 459 2.87 1.65 15.55
CA ALA A 459 1.70 1.61 16.42
C ALA A 459 0.53 0.87 15.73
N ALA A 460 -0.25 0.12 16.51
CA ALA A 460 -1.47 -0.55 16.01
C ALA A 460 -2.63 0.41 15.65
N GLY A 461 -2.56 1.64 16.14
CA GLY A 461 -3.61 2.66 16.02
C GLY A 461 -4.43 2.80 17.30
N ASN A 462 -5.06 3.97 17.45
CA ASN A 462 -5.91 4.29 18.60
C ASN A 462 -7.36 4.49 18.16
N VAL A 463 -8.30 3.85 18.87
CA VAL A 463 -9.74 3.99 18.59
C VAL A 463 -10.22 5.35 19.11
N SER A 464 -11.01 6.06 18.31
CA SER A 464 -11.55 7.36 18.71
C SER A 464 -12.41 7.24 19.98
N SER A 465 -12.31 8.25 20.86
CA SER A 465 -13.13 8.31 22.08
C SER A 465 -14.64 8.30 21.80
N ASN A 466 -15.08 8.80 20.65
CA ASN A 466 -16.49 8.78 20.26
C ASN A 466 -16.95 7.36 19.94
N THR A 467 -16.16 6.62 19.15
CA THR A 467 -16.41 5.21 18.84
C THR A 467 -16.46 4.36 20.11
N ILE A 468 -15.52 4.57 21.04
CA ILE A 468 -15.52 3.87 22.34
C ILE A 468 -16.82 4.18 23.12
N LYS A 469 -17.20 5.46 23.23
CA LYS A 469 -18.44 5.87 23.92
C LYS A 469 -19.69 5.24 23.31
N GLU A 470 -19.75 5.11 21.98
CA GLU A 470 -20.88 4.48 21.29
C GLU A 470 -20.98 2.98 21.60
N TYR A 471 -19.85 2.25 21.57
CA TYR A 471 -19.84 0.84 21.96
C TYR A 471 -20.21 0.61 23.41
N LEU A 472 -19.68 1.43 24.34
CA LEU A 472 -20.04 1.36 25.75
C LEU A 472 -21.55 1.62 25.96
N ARG A 473 -22.13 2.61 25.27
CA ARG A 473 -23.59 2.86 25.30
C ARG A 473 -24.41 1.71 24.74
N ALA A 474 -23.87 0.97 23.77
CA ALA A 474 -24.48 -0.23 23.21
C ALA A 474 -24.28 -1.48 24.08
N GLY A 475 -23.63 -1.36 25.25
CA GLY A 475 -23.36 -2.48 26.16
C GLY A 475 -22.20 -3.39 25.72
N ASN A 476 -21.35 -2.92 24.80
CA ASN A 476 -20.15 -3.63 24.38
C ASN A 476 -18.93 -3.09 25.16
N GLU A 477 -18.58 -3.80 26.23
CA GLU A 477 -17.54 -3.39 27.18
C GLU A 477 -16.12 -3.71 26.70
N HIS A 478 -15.12 -3.11 27.35
CA HIS A 478 -13.71 -3.47 27.13
C HIS A 478 -13.44 -4.89 27.68
N PRO A 479 -12.64 -5.73 27.00
CA PRO A 479 -11.99 -5.53 25.70
C PRO A 479 -12.85 -6.00 24.50
N GLN A 480 -14.09 -6.43 24.72
CA GLN A 480 -14.93 -7.07 23.71
C GLN A 480 -15.18 -6.18 22.49
N TYR A 481 -15.31 -4.87 22.67
CA TYR A 481 -15.55 -3.96 21.54
C TYR A 481 -14.36 -3.88 20.57
N LEU A 482 -13.14 -4.24 20.99
CA LEU A 482 -11.94 -4.23 20.15
C LEU A 482 -12.05 -5.22 18.98
N LEU A 483 -12.94 -6.21 19.07
CA LEU A 483 -13.21 -7.16 17.99
C LEU A 483 -14.17 -6.61 16.92
N ASN A 484 -14.71 -5.40 17.12
CA ASN A 484 -15.65 -4.82 16.18
C ASN A 484 -14.95 -4.16 14.98
N PRO A 485 -15.64 -4.04 13.83
CA PRO A 485 -15.10 -3.44 12.61
C PRO A 485 -14.45 -2.06 12.75
N LEU A 486 -14.96 -1.18 13.63
CA LEU A 486 -14.45 0.19 13.84
C LEU A 486 -13.24 0.26 14.80
N CYS A 487 -12.81 -0.88 15.34
CA CYS A 487 -11.65 -0.98 16.24
C CYS A 487 -10.51 -1.79 15.62
N ARG A 488 -10.58 -2.04 14.30
CA ARG A 488 -9.48 -2.64 13.56
C ARG A 488 -8.28 -1.72 13.55
N VAL A 489 -7.11 -2.34 13.38
CA VAL A 489 -5.83 -1.64 13.22
C VAL A 489 -5.92 -0.56 12.14
N SER A 490 -5.20 0.54 12.31
CA SER A 490 -5.16 1.68 11.38
C SER A 490 -4.12 1.46 10.29
N ASN A 491 -4.13 2.26 9.21
CA ASN A 491 -2.95 2.32 8.33
C ASN A 491 -1.76 2.91 9.14
N PRO A 492 -0.52 2.41 8.96
CA PRO A 492 -0.07 1.28 8.16
C PRO A 492 0.04 -0.05 8.94
N ALA A 493 -0.62 -0.18 10.09
CA ALA A 493 -0.49 -1.28 11.04
C ALA A 493 -0.81 -2.69 10.49
N GLN A 494 -1.45 -2.78 9.31
CA GLN A 494 -1.68 -4.01 8.57
C GLN A 494 -0.47 -4.56 7.78
N SER A 495 0.67 -3.86 7.78
CA SER A 495 1.90 -4.35 7.16
C SER A 495 2.25 -5.77 7.67
N LEU A 496 2.75 -6.61 6.77
CA LEU A 496 3.11 -8.00 7.04
C LEU A 496 4.55 -8.17 7.54
N GLN A 497 5.42 -7.19 7.26
CA GLN A 497 6.85 -7.23 7.61
C GLN A 497 7.21 -6.36 8.83
N ALA A 498 6.34 -5.43 9.23
CA ALA A 498 6.58 -4.58 10.39
C ALA A 498 6.19 -5.24 11.71
N LEU A 499 6.82 -4.80 12.80
CA LEU A 499 6.39 -5.11 14.17
C LEU A 499 5.28 -4.14 14.60
N THR A 500 4.03 -4.58 14.50
CA THR A 500 2.87 -3.83 14.97
C THR A 500 2.69 -3.98 16.49
N VAL A 501 2.70 -2.87 17.21
CA VAL A 501 2.68 -2.80 18.68
C VAL A 501 1.35 -2.22 19.17
N GLY A 502 0.63 -3.00 19.98
CA GLY A 502 -0.52 -2.55 20.77
C GLY A 502 -0.12 -2.14 22.19
N SER A 503 -1.02 -1.44 22.88
CA SER A 503 -0.83 -1.02 24.27
C SER A 503 -1.69 -1.85 25.23
N ILE A 504 -1.23 -1.99 26.48
CA ILE A 504 -1.96 -2.61 27.57
C ILE A 504 -2.02 -1.64 28.76
N SER A 505 -3.11 -1.67 29.53
CA SER A 505 -3.21 -0.92 30.78
C SER A 505 -2.75 -1.78 31.95
N LEU A 506 -2.01 -1.19 32.90
CA LEU A 506 -1.61 -1.84 34.15
C LEU A 506 -2.82 -2.26 35.02
N SER A 507 -3.98 -1.63 34.85
CA SER A 507 -5.21 -2.03 35.54
C SER A 507 -5.76 -3.38 35.07
N ASP A 508 -5.31 -3.87 33.91
CA ASP A 508 -5.80 -5.10 33.27
C ASP A 508 -4.85 -6.31 33.46
N TYR A 509 -3.83 -6.19 34.35
CA TYR A 509 -2.85 -7.24 34.64
C TYR A 509 -2.76 -7.63 36.13
#